data_AF-A0AAE0UWA1-F1
#
_entry.id   AF-A0AAE0UWA1-F1
#
_cell.length_a   1.000
_cell.length_b   1.000
_cell.length_c   1.000
_cell.angle_alpha   90.00
_cell.angle_beta   90.00
_cell.angle_gamma   90.00
#
_symmetry.space_group_name_H-M   'P 1'
#
loop_
_entity.id
_entity.type
_entity.pdbx_description
1 polymer ?
#
loop_
_entity_poly.entity_id
_entity_poly.type
_entity_poly.pdbx_seq_one_letter_code
_entity_poly.pdbx_strand_id
1 'polypeptide(L)'
;MEKDYRTASGKFWQTVRRLRRGKQLSANTVYSGGEELLASTGDIVGRWKEYFEDLLNPTDTPSVEEPEAEDSEVDSSITQAEVTEVVQQLLGGKAPGVDEIHPEYLKSLDVVGLSWLTRLCNIVWRSGTVPLDWAARVVVPLFKKGDRRVCSNYRGITLLSLPGKVYSRVLERRVRPVLEGSWEFAQPVHMCFVDLEKAFDRVPRGILWEVLWQYGVCGHLLRAVRSLYNRSRSLVCIASCLDLQHALGNFAAECEAAGMRVSTSKSEAMVLDRKKVACTLQVGGEVLRQVEEFKYLGVLFTSEGRMDREIDRRIGAAAAVMRSMYRSVVVKKELSRKAKLAIYQSIYVPTLTYGHELWVMTERVRSRIQAAEMSFLRRVAGHSLRDRVRSSVTWEELGVEPLRLHIERQQLRWLGHLFQMPPGSLPGEVFRACPTGKRPRGRPRTHWRDYVFRLAWERLRVPPKELEEVARERE
;
A
#
# COMPACT_ATOMS: atom_id res chain seq x y z
N MET A 1 29.85 -14.13 18.64
CA MET A 1 28.76 -13.34 18.01
C MET A 1 27.99 -14.11 16.92
N GLU A 2 28.62 -14.98 16.10
CA GLU A 2 27.92 -15.66 14.98
C GLU A 2 26.75 -16.59 15.34
N LYS A 3 26.77 -17.27 16.49
CA LYS A 3 25.78 -18.33 16.80
C LYS A 3 24.34 -17.82 17.00
N ASP A 4 24.15 -16.55 17.38
CA ASP A 4 22.84 -16.00 17.79
C ASP A 4 21.90 -15.65 16.60
N TYR A 5 22.46 -15.24 15.45
CA TYR A 5 21.64 -14.80 14.30
C TYR A 5 21.01 -15.93 13.47
N ARG A 6 21.40 -17.19 13.69
CA ARG A 6 20.81 -18.34 12.97
C ARG A 6 19.45 -18.75 13.55
N THR A 7 19.27 -18.60 14.86
CA THR A 7 18.01 -18.88 15.56
C THR A 7 17.16 -17.62 15.72
N ALA A 8 17.76 -16.45 15.95
CA ALA A 8 17.04 -15.20 16.18
C ALA A 8 16.95 -14.30 14.92
N SER A 9 16.17 -14.72 13.92
CA SER A 9 15.92 -13.93 12.70
C SER A 9 15.38 -12.52 12.99
N GLY A 10 14.61 -12.35 14.08
CA GLY A 10 14.16 -11.05 14.58
C GLY A 10 15.30 -10.10 14.96
N LYS A 11 16.29 -10.57 15.73
CA LYS A 11 17.50 -9.79 16.10
C LYS A 11 18.30 -9.36 14.87
N PHE A 12 18.44 -10.27 13.90
CA PHE A 12 19.09 -9.98 12.62
C PHE A 12 18.37 -8.84 11.87
N TRP A 13 17.05 -8.94 11.71
CA TRP A 13 16.25 -7.91 11.02
C TRP A 13 16.21 -6.56 11.78
N GLN A 14 16.18 -6.57 13.11
CA GLN A 14 16.33 -5.36 13.93
C GLN A 14 17.71 -4.71 13.69
N THR A 15 18.78 -5.50 13.67
CA THR A 15 20.15 -5.03 13.43
C THR A 15 20.29 -4.41 12.04
N VAL A 16 19.76 -5.05 10.99
CA VAL A 16 19.73 -4.50 9.63
C VAL A 16 18.94 -3.17 9.58
N ARG A 17 17.78 -3.08 10.25
CA ARG A 17 17.02 -1.82 10.35
C ARG A 17 17.81 -0.72 11.07
N ARG A 18 18.53 -1.05 12.15
CA ARG A 18 19.36 -0.10 12.91
C ARG A 18 20.53 0.42 12.07
N LEU A 19 21.20 -0.46 11.31
CA LEU A 19 22.28 -0.06 10.39
C LEU A 19 21.77 0.77 9.20
N ARG A 20 20.51 0.58 8.77
CA ARG A 20 19.87 1.34 7.68
C ARG A 20 19.35 2.72 8.13
N ARG A 21 19.19 2.95 9.44
CA ARG A 21 18.88 4.26 10.03
C ARG A 21 20.18 4.89 10.57
N GLY A 22 20.78 5.80 9.80
CA GLY A 22 21.87 6.66 10.32
C GLY A 22 21.41 7.49 11.53
N LYS A 23 22.36 8.10 12.27
CA LYS A 23 22.07 8.93 13.45
C LYS A 23 20.93 9.92 13.15
N GLN A 24 19.76 9.70 13.75
CA GLN A 24 18.65 10.63 13.64
C GLN A 24 18.86 11.74 14.67
N LEU A 25 19.07 12.97 14.20
CA LEU A 25 18.81 14.15 15.01
C LEU A 25 17.30 14.19 15.32
N SER A 26 16.91 14.47 16.55
CA SER A 26 15.57 14.98 16.84
C SER A 26 15.49 16.44 16.40
N ALA A 27 14.34 16.85 15.87
CA ALA A 27 14.04 18.27 15.74
C ALA A 27 13.26 18.64 17.00
N ASN A 28 13.89 19.38 17.91
CA ASN A 28 13.26 19.81 19.17
C ASN A 28 12.50 21.14 18.98
N THR A 29 11.98 21.39 17.78
CA THR A 29 11.27 22.62 17.41
C THR A 29 10.16 22.33 16.40
N VAL A 30 9.08 23.12 16.45
CA VAL A 30 7.87 23.00 15.61
C VAL A 30 7.37 24.41 15.26
N TYR A 31 6.72 24.59 14.11
CA TYR A 31 6.11 25.86 13.71
C TYR A 31 4.68 26.01 14.25
N SER A 32 4.34 27.21 14.73
CA SER A 32 3.00 27.57 15.23
C SER A 32 1.95 27.62 14.11
N GLY A 33 0.73 28.07 14.41
CA GLY A 33 -0.28 28.40 13.39
C GLY A 33 0.13 29.57 12.49
N GLY A 34 0.91 30.52 13.02
CA GLY A 34 1.39 31.73 12.36
C GLY A 34 2.89 31.72 12.02
N GLU A 35 3.44 30.55 11.68
CA GLU A 35 4.84 30.36 11.23
C GLU A 35 5.96 30.69 12.24
N GLU A 36 5.65 31.02 13.50
CA GLU A 36 6.66 31.22 14.56
C GLU A 36 7.30 29.89 15.00
N LEU A 37 8.58 29.93 15.39
CA LEU A 37 9.34 28.72 15.76
C LEU A 37 9.25 28.42 17.27
N LEU A 38 8.38 27.48 17.62
CA LEU A 38 8.21 26.96 18.98
C LEU A 38 9.38 26.03 19.36
N ALA A 39 9.93 26.23 20.55
CA ALA A 39 11.07 25.47 21.09
C ALA A 39 10.86 24.93 22.51
N SER A 40 9.86 25.40 23.27
CA SER A 40 9.52 24.80 24.56
C SER A 40 8.74 23.51 24.37
N THR A 41 8.88 22.57 25.33
CA THR A 41 8.16 21.29 25.26
C THR A 41 6.64 21.47 25.44
N GLY A 42 6.21 22.47 26.21
CA GLY A 42 4.79 22.79 26.39
C GLY A 42 4.15 23.26 25.09
N ASP A 43 4.74 24.27 24.44
CA ASP A 43 4.18 24.86 23.21
C ASP A 43 4.17 23.85 22.06
N ILE A 44 5.22 23.03 21.95
CA ILE A 44 5.29 21.95 20.97
C ILE A 44 4.15 20.93 21.19
N VAL A 45 3.86 20.55 22.43
CA VAL A 45 2.74 19.62 22.74
C VAL A 45 1.39 20.29 22.50
N GLY A 46 1.22 21.56 22.87
CA GLY A 46 -0.01 22.33 22.58
C GLY A 46 -0.28 22.43 21.08
N ARG A 47 0.76 22.75 20.28
CA ARG A 47 0.70 22.82 18.82
C ARG A 47 0.40 21.46 18.17
N TRP A 48 0.84 20.35 18.77
CA TRP A 48 0.45 19.02 18.33
C TRP A 48 -1.01 18.68 18.68
N LYS A 49 -1.50 19.12 19.84
CA LYS A 49 -2.89 18.91 20.29
C LYS A 49 -3.87 19.61 19.35
N GLU A 50 -3.75 20.94 19.23
CA GLU A 50 -4.50 21.81 18.31
C GLU A 50 -4.61 21.18 16.91
N TYR A 51 -3.46 20.88 16.30
CA TYR A 51 -3.38 20.32 14.94
C TYR A 51 -4.12 18.98 14.75
N PHE A 52 -4.25 18.16 15.80
CA PHE A 52 -4.97 16.89 15.74
C PHE A 52 -6.43 16.99 16.17
N GLU A 53 -6.79 17.96 17.02
CA GLU A 53 -8.18 18.26 17.37
C GLU A 53 -8.94 18.81 16.16
N ASP A 54 -8.39 19.84 15.49
CA ASP A 54 -8.90 20.39 14.22
C ASP A 54 -9.09 19.34 13.12
N LEU A 55 -8.23 18.32 13.13
CA LEU A 55 -8.23 17.27 12.13
C LEU A 55 -9.31 16.22 12.40
N LEU A 56 -9.39 15.72 13.62
CA LEU A 56 -10.17 14.52 13.93
C LEU A 56 -11.63 14.84 14.28
N ASN A 57 -11.93 16.10 14.62
CA ASN A 57 -13.24 16.57 15.06
C ASN A 57 -13.74 17.79 14.24
N PRO A 58 -13.90 17.68 12.90
CA PRO A 58 -14.53 18.75 12.12
C PRO A 58 -15.98 18.95 12.59
N THR A 59 -16.37 20.22 12.73
CA THR A 59 -17.54 20.70 13.50
C THR A 59 -18.87 20.19 12.94
N ASP A 60 -18.97 20.02 11.63
CA ASP A 60 -20.22 19.66 10.96
C ASP A 60 -20.42 18.13 10.94
N THR A 61 -21.47 17.67 11.62
CA THR A 61 -22.03 16.33 11.46
C THR A 61 -23.53 16.42 11.77
N PRO A 62 -24.43 16.31 10.78
CA PRO A 62 -25.86 16.35 11.04
C PRO A 62 -26.31 15.13 11.85
N SER A 63 -27.26 15.35 12.75
CA SER A 63 -27.99 14.29 13.45
C SER A 63 -29.00 13.65 12.50
N VAL A 64 -28.97 12.32 12.37
CA VAL A 64 -29.92 11.53 11.58
C VAL A 64 -30.72 10.68 12.56
N GLU A 65 -32.06 10.79 12.51
CA GLU A 65 -32.97 9.99 13.33
C GLU A 65 -33.09 8.55 12.80
N GLU A 66 -33.43 7.60 13.68
CA GLU A 66 -33.35 6.17 13.38
C GLU A 66 -34.70 5.59 12.94
N PRO A 67 -34.78 4.88 11.80
CA PRO A 67 -35.88 3.96 11.53
C PRO A 67 -35.75 2.70 12.40
N GLU A 68 -36.89 2.17 12.86
CA GLU A 68 -36.92 0.85 13.51
C GLU A 68 -36.54 -0.26 12.50
N ALA A 69 -35.90 -1.33 13.00
CA ALA A 69 -35.27 -2.36 12.17
C ALA A 69 -35.72 -3.76 12.60
N GLU A 70 -36.02 -4.63 11.64
CA GLU A 70 -36.24 -6.06 11.89
C GLU A 70 -34.90 -6.83 12.00
N ASP A 71 -34.89 -7.89 12.81
CA ASP A 71 -33.67 -8.65 13.14
C ASP A 71 -33.14 -9.47 11.95
N SER A 72 -31.81 -9.54 11.82
CA SER A 72 -31.10 -10.38 10.84
C SER A 72 -30.11 -11.35 11.51
N GLU A 73 -29.71 -12.42 10.83
CA GLU A 73 -28.77 -13.43 11.36
C GLU A 73 -27.44 -12.85 11.89
N VAL A 74 -27.07 -11.67 11.39
CA VAL A 74 -25.85 -10.94 11.73
C VAL A 74 -25.86 -10.43 13.19
N ASP A 75 -27.03 -10.33 13.82
CA ASP A 75 -27.23 -9.75 15.15
C ASP A 75 -26.86 -10.68 16.33
N SER A 76 -26.59 -11.96 16.02
CA SER A 76 -26.21 -13.01 16.97
C SER A 76 -25.05 -12.63 17.93
N SER A 77 -24.99 -13.23 19.12
CA SER A 77 -23.95 -12.92 20.13
C SER A 77 -22.52 -13.22 19.65
N ILE A 78 -21.52 -12.50 20.18
CA ILE A 78 -20.10 -12.74 19.87
C ILE A 78 -19.63 -14.04 20.54
N THR A 79 -19.10 -14.97 19.76
CA THR A 79 -18.62 -16.26 20.26
C THR A 79 -17.19 -16.19 20.78
N GLN A 80 -16.83 -17.11 21.70
CA GLN A 80 -15.45 -17.22 22.18
C GLN A 80 -14.48 -17.70 21.08
N ALA A 81 -14.98 -18.41 20.06
CA ALA A 81 -14.17 -18.84 18.90
C ALA A 81 -13.65 -17.63 18.09
N GLU A 82 -14.53 -16.68 17.75
CA GLU A 82 -14.17 -15.45 17.04
C GLU A 82 -13.12 -14.63 17.79
N VAL A 83 -13.31 -14.45 19.10
CA VAL A 83 -12.37 -13.73 19.98
C VAL A 83 -11.02 -14.44 20.04
N THR A 84 -11.02 -15.78 20.17
CA THR A 84 -9.82 -16.60 20.24
C THR A 84 -9.00 -16.51 18.94
N GLU A 85 -9.64 -16.63 17.77
CA GLU A 85 -8.95 -16.55 16.49
C GLU A 85 -8.36 -15.15 16.24
N VAL A 86 -9.09 -14.09 16.60
CA VAL A 86 -8.61 -12.71 16.54
C VAL A 86 -7.38 -12.49 17.44
N VAL A 87 -7.40 -13.00 18.67
CA VAL A 87 -6.27 -12.92 19.61
C VAL A 87 -5.04 -13.69 19.08
N GLN A 88 -5.24 -14.90 18.55
CA GLN A 88 -4.17 -15.68 17.92
C GLN A 88 -3.57 -14.94 16.71
N GLN A 89 -4.37 -14.19 15.94
CA GLN A 89 -3.92 -13.39 14.80
C GLN A 89 -3.33 -12.02 15.14
N LEU A 90 -3.24 -11.64 16.42
CA LEU A 90 -2.48 -10.45 16.82
C LEU A 90 -0.99 -10.62 16.44
N LEU A 91 -0.36 -9.56 15.95
CA LEU A 91 1.07 -9.55 15.70
C LEU A 91 1.81 -9.15 16.99
N GLY A 92 2.76 -9.97 17.42
CA GLY A 92 3.65 -9.63 18.54
C GLY A 92 4.65 -8.51 18.23
N GLY A 93 5.32 -8.01 19.27
CA GLY A 93 6.32 -6.95 19.18
C GLY A 93 5.75 -5.62 18.69
N LYS A 94 4.56 -5.25 19.16
CA LYS A 94 3.91 -3.95 18.90
C LYS A 94 3.88 -3.11 20.17
N ALA A 95 3.78 -1.80 19.99
CA ALA A 95 3.46 -0.89 21.09
C ALA A 95 1.99 -1.10 21.53
N PRO A 96 1.69 -0.95 22.83
CA PRO A 96 0.34 -1.04 23.38
C PRO A 96 -0.46 0.27 23.15
N GLY A 97 -1.68 0.35 23.71
CA GLY A 97 -2.45 1.59 23.80
C GLY A 97 -2.15 2.37 25.09
N VAL A 98 -3.10 3.21 25.49
CA VAL A 98 -3.14 3.87 26.83
C VAL A 98 -3.18 2.83 27.96
N ASP A 99 -3.71 1.65 27.67
CA ASP A 99 -3.88 0.53 28.60
C ASP A 99 -2.58 -0.25 28.90
N GLU A 100 -1.48 0.07 28.21
CA GLU A 100 -0.19 -0.64 28.28
C GLU A 100 -0.24 -2.17 28.01
N ILE A 101 -1.39 -2.68 27.55
CA ILE A 101 -1.58 -4.13 27.30
C ILE A 101 -0.89 -4.53 26.00
N HIS A 102 0.17 -5.34 26.13
CA HIS A 102 0.88 -5.92 25.00
C HIS A 102 0.13 -7.10 24.35
N PRO A 103 0.26 -7.30 23.01
CA PRO A 103 -0.32 -8.45 22.29
C PRO A 103 0.02 -9.81 22.90
N GLU A 104 1.22 -9.91 23.47
CA GLU A 104 1.74 -11.07 24.17
C GLU A 104 0.87 -11.46 25.38
N TYR A 105 0.32 -10.50 26.13
CA TYR A 105 -0.50 -10.76 27.32
C TYR A 105 -1.84 -11.42 26.97
N LEU A 106 -2.53 -10.90 25.94
CA LEU A 106 -3.79 -11.51 25.48
C LEU A 106 -3.56 -12.90 24.87
N LYS A 107 -2.40 -13.14 24.24
CA LYS A 107 -2.03 -14.47 23.70
C LYS A 107 -1.65 -15.49 24.77
N SER A 108 -1.32 -15.06 25.98
CA SER A 108 -1.09 -15.93 27.14
C SER A 108 -2.34 -16.18 27.99
N LEU A 109 -3.50 -15.61 27.62
CA LEU A 109 -4.77 -15.95 28.26
C LEU A 109 -5.17 -17.39 27.93
N ASP A 110 -5.67 -18.08 28.94
CA ASP A 110 -6.26 -19.40 28.84
C ASP A 110 -7.75 -19.32 28.42
N VAL A 111 -8.44 -20.46 28.45
CA VAL A 111 -9.88 -20.53 28.14
C VAL A 111 -10.71 -19.65 29.08
N VAL A 112 -10.33 -19.55 30.37
CA VAL A 112 -11.02 -18.68 31.33
C VAL A 112 -10.79 -17.21 31.00
N GLY A 113 -9.54 -16.77 30.81
CA GLY A 113 -9.21 -15.39 30.43
C GLY A 113 -9.87 -14.94 29.11
N LEU A 114 -9.91 -15.82 28.11
CA LEU A 114 -10.61 -15.58 26.85
C LEU A 114 -12.13 -15.50 27.04
N SER A 115 -12.72 -16.24 27.98
CA SER A 115 -14.15 -16.13 28.29
C SER A 115 -14.53 -14.77 28.91
N TRP A 116 -13.66 -14.20 29.76
CA TRP A 116 -13.85 -12.85 30.32
C TRP A 116 -13.76 -11.76 29.24
N LEU A 117 -12.80 -11.86 28.32
CA LEU A 117 -12.69 -10.96 27.17
C LEU A 117 -13.91 -11.07 26.24
N THR A 118 -14.40 -12.30 26.02
CA THR A 118 -15.63 -12.56 25.24
C THR A 118 -16.87 -11.98 25.92
N ARG A 119 -16.98 -12.11 27.24
CA ARG A 119 -18.06 -11.49 28.04
C ARG A 119 -18.04 -9.97 27.92
N LEU A 120 -16.86 -9.35 28.00
CA LEU A 120 -16.69 -7.91 27.83
C LEU A 120 -17.12 -7.44 26.42
N CYS A 121 -16.72 -8.17 25.36
CA CYS A 121 -17.18 -7.91 24.00
C CYS A 121 -18.71 -8.01 23.87
N ASN A 122 -19.35 -8.98 24.53
CA ASN A 122 -20.82 -9.13 24.49
C ASN A 122 -21.58 -8.07 25.29
N ILE A 123 -20.99 -7.52 26.37
CA ILE A 123 -21.58 -6.37 27.08
C ILE A 123 -21.62 -5.16 26.16
N VAL A 124 -20.51 -4.86 25.47
CA VAL A 124 -20.40 -3.75 24.51
C VAL A 124 -21.28 -3.96 23.27
N TRP A 125 -21.42 -5.20 22.78
CA TRP A 125 -22.32 -5.56 21.69
C TRP A 125 -23.78 -5.21 22.01
N ARG A 126 -24.25 -5.63 23.19
CA ARG A 126 -25.65 -5.41 23.62
C ARG A 126 -25.93 -3.96 23.99
N SER A 127 -24.98 -3.26 24.62
CA SER A 127 -25.15 -1.85 25.01
C SER A 127 -24.97 -0.86 23.86
N GLY A 128 -24.34 -1.27 22.75
CA GLY A 128 -23.87 -0.37 21.69
C GLY A 128 -22.81 0.65 22.15
N THR A 129 -22.31 0.52 23.39
CA THR A 129 -21.50 1.55 24.06
C THR A 129 -20.15 0.96 24.50
N VAL A 130 -19.06 1.49 23.95
CA VAL A 130 -17.68 1.13 24.31
C VAL A 130 -17.25 1.81 25.63
N PRO A 131 -16.39 1.17 26.45
CA PRO A 131 -15.77 1.81 27.61
C PRO A 131 -14.95 3.05 27.21
N LEU A 132 -14.87 4.04 28.09
CA LEU A 132 -14.05 5.24 27.89
C LEU A 132 -12.57 4.89 27.63
N ASP A 133 -12.05 3.85 28.29
CA ASP A 133 -10.66 3.36 28.11
C ASP A 133 -10.40 2.80 26.69
N TRP A 134 -11.46 2.35 25.99
CA TRP A 134 -11.37 1.92 24.59
C TRP A 134 -11.52 3.09 23.61
N ALA A 135 -12.20 4.15 24.02
CA ALA A 135 -12.28 5.41 23.30
C ALA A 135 -11.01 6.27 23.47
N ALA A 136 -10.24 6.07 24.55
CA ALA A 136 -8.96 6.72 24.82
C ALA A 136 -7.91 6.38 23.74
N ARG A 137 -7.23 7.41 23.24
CA ARG A 137 -6.44 7.36 22.00
C ARG A 137 -5.15 8.16 22.14
N VAL A 138 -3.99 7.50 22.04
CA VAL A 138 -2.68 8.19 21.94
C VAL A 138 -2.32 8.36 20.47
N VAL A 139 -2.26 9.61 20.01
CA VAL A 139 -1.84 9.94 18.64
C VAL A 139 -0.33 10.10 18.58
N VAL A 140 0.37 9.18 17.93
CA VAL A 140 1.83 9.24 17.75
C VAL A 140 2.16 9.90 16.41
N PRO A 141 2.75 11.11 16.36
CA PRO A 141 3.13 11.75 15.10
C PRO A 141 4.35 11.06 14.47
N LEU A 142 4.13 10.36 13.35
CA LEU A 142 5.16 9.62 12.61
C LEU A 142 5.52 10.37 11.31
N PHE A 143 6.76 10.89 11.25
CA PHE A 143 7.25 11.72 10.14
C PHE A 143 7.14 11.04 8.76
N LYS A 144 6.58 11.77 7.78
CA LYS A 144 6.26 11.29 6.42
C LYS A 144 7.29 11.74 5.38
N LYS A 145 7.41 13.04 5.15
CA LYS A 145 8.35 13.73 4.22
C LYS A 145 8.28 15.24 4.46
N GLY A 146 9.28 16.02 4.01
CA GLY A 146 9.25 17.50 4.11
C GLY A 146 10.07 18.06 5.27
N ASP A 147 9.77 19.28 5.70
CA ASP A 147 10.35 19.85 6.93
C ASP A 147 9.80 19.13 8.17
N ARG A 148 10.67 18.82 9.12
CA ARG A 148 10.34 18.13 10.37
C ARG A 148 9.73 19.05 11.43
N ARG A 149 9.72 20.37 11.20
CA ARG A 149 9.11 21.37 12.07
C ARG A 149 7.63 21.62 11.77
N VAL A 150 7.10 21.12 10.66
CA VAL A 150 5.70 21.37 10.24
C VAL A 150 4.82 20.16 10.54
N CYS A 151 3.74 20.33 11.32
CA CYS A 151 2.89 19.23 11.78
C CYS A 151 2.27 18.40 10.62
N SER A 152 1.92 19.05 9.51
CA SER A 152 1.36 18.38 8.31
C SER A 152 2.31 17.45 7.55
N ASN A 153 3.60 17.47 7.89
CA ASN A 153 4.60 16.54 7.36
C ASN A 153 4.70 15.22 8.15
N TYR A 154 3.79 14.99 9.10
CA TYR A 154 3.67 13.77 9.90
C TYR A 154 2.32 13.07 9.63
N ARG A 155 2.22 11.80 10.03
CA ARG A 155 0.96 11.07 10.15
C ARG A 155 0.64 10.91 11.63
N GLY A 156 -0.58 11.23 12.05
CA GLY A 156 -1.09 10.71 13.32
C GLY A 156 -1.24 9.20 13.20
N ILE A 157 -0.56 8.44 14.06
CA ILE A 157 -0.79 7.00 14.20
C ILE A 157 -1.40 6.77 15.57
N THR A 158 -2.72 6.56 15.58
CA THR A 158 -3.46 6.32 16.81
C THR A 158 -3.17 4.93 17.37
N LEU A 159 -2.65 4.87 18.59
CA LEU A 159 -2.57 3.67 19.39
C LEU A 159 -3.90 3.50 20.14
N LEU A 160 -4.64 2.46 19.75
CA LEU A 160 -5.90 2.04 20.37
C LEU A 160 -5.64 1.06 21.51
N SER A 161 -6.51 1.06 22.53
CA SER A 161 -6.59 -0.02 23.51
C SER A 161 -6.66 -1.40 22.85
N LEU A 162 -5.94 -2.38 23.40
CA LEU A 162 -5.80 -3.69 22.78
C LEU A 162 -7.10 -4.53 22.86
N PRO A 163 -7.84 -4.61 23.99
CA PRO A 163 -9.19 -5.17 24.01
C PRO A 163 -10.16 -4.49 23.01
N GLY A 164 -10.18 -3.16 22.94
CA GLY A 164 -11.02 -2.43 21.95
C GLY A 164 -10.64 -2.73 20.49
N LYS A 165 -9.36 -3.02 20.24
CA LYS A 165 -8.84 -3.47 18.94
C LYS A 165 -9.14 -4.94 18.64
N VAL A 166 -9.25 -5.82 19.64
CA VAL A 166 -9.79 -7.18 19.48
C VAL A 166 -11.27 -7.10 19.10
N TYR A 167 -12.06 -6.30 19.82
CA TYR A 167 -13.48 -6.07 19.50
C TYR A 167 -13.66 -5.52 18.07
N SER A 168 -12.87 -4.50 17.69
CA SER A 168 -12.86 -3.94 16.33
C SER A 168 -12.56 -4.98 15.25
N ARG A 169 -11.67 -5.94 15.54
CA ARG A 169 -11.33 -7.05 14.65
C ARG A 169 -12.45 -8.10 14.53
N VAL A 170 -13.19 -8.35 15.60
CA VAL A 170 -14.39 -9.21 15.55
C VAL A 170 -15.46 -8.57 14.67
N LEU A 171 -15.74 -7.27 14.84
CA LEU A 171 -16.72 -6.59 13.99
C LEU A 171 -16.28 -6.53 12.53
N GLU A 172 -15.00 -6.24 12.25
CA GLU A 172 -14.44 -6.25 10.89
C GLU A 172 -14.69 -7.58 10.17
N ARG A 173 -14.60 -8.70 10.89
CA ARG A 173 -14.86 -10.05 10.36
C ARG A 173 -16.34 -10.35 10.11
N ARG A 174 -17.26 -9.73 10.86
CA ARG A 174 -18.71 -9.86 10.65
C ARG A 174 -19.21 -8.97 9.50
N VAL A 175 -18.68 -7.75 9.40
CA VAL A 175 -18.96 -6.81 8.30
C VAL A 175 -18.36 -7.30 6.97
N ARG A 176 -17.21 -7.98 7.00
CA ARG A 176 -16.45 -8.37 5.81
C ARG A 176 -17.25 -9.18 4.77
N PRO A 177 -17.90 -10.31 5.09
CA PRO A 177 -18.65 -11.09 4.10
C PRO A 177 -19.76 -10.29 3.43
N VAL A 178 -20.46 -9.45 4.21
CA VAL A 178 -21.53 -8.57 3.73
C VAL A 178 -20.98 -7.56 2.70
N LEU A 179 -19.82 -6.95 2.99
CA LEU A 179 -19.12 -6.04 2.06
C LEU A 179 -18.33 -6.74 0.94
N GLU A 180 -18.20 -8.06 0.96
CA GLU A 180 -17.52 -8.84 -0.10
C GLU A 180 -18.54 -9.43 -1.10
N GLY A 181 -19.77 -9.74 -0.66
CA GLY A 181 -20.87 -10.14 -1.54
C GLY A 181 -21.40 -9.00 -2.46
N SER A 182 -21.16 -7.74 -2.10
CA SER A 182 -21.70 -6.57 -2.84
C SER A 182 -20.86 -6.09 -4.04
N TRP A 183 -19.90 -6.90 -4.53
CA TRP A 183 -18.95 -6.51 -5.59
C TRP A 183 -19.40 -6.84 -7.03
N GLU A 184 -20.63 -7.32 -7.23
CA GLU A 184 -21.09 -7.82 -8.55
C GLU A 184 -21.62 -6.74 -9.51
N PHE A 185 -21.87 -5.51 -9.04
CA PHE A 185 -22.47 -4.44 -9.85
C PHE A 185 -21.44 -3.68 -10.72
N ALA A 186 -21.01 -4.33 -11.80
CA ALA A 186 -20.05 -3.79 -12.76
C ALA A 186 -20.59 -2.54 -13.51
N GLN A 187 -19.77 -1.49 -13.59
CA GLN A 187 -19.98 -0.31 -14.45
C GLN A 187 -18.66 0.19 -15.06
N PRO A 188 -18.69 0.85 -16.24
CA PRO A 188 -17.51 1.44 -16.87
C PRO A 188 -17.03 2.72 -16.15
N VAL A 189 -15.78 3.11 -16.39
CA VAL A 189 -14.92 3.70 -15.35
C VAL A 189 -14.17 4.92 -15.89
N HIS A 190 -14.26 6.14 -15.28
CA HIS A 190 -13.69 7.44 -15.75
C HIS A 190 -12.62 8.20 -14.87
N MET A 191 -11.48 8.68 -15.44
CA MET A 191 -10.21 8.91 -14.70
C MET A 191 -10.10 10.21 -13.95
N CYS A 192 -9.49 10.15 -12.77
CA CYS A 192 -8.60 11.20 -12.28
C CYS A 192 -7.62 10.65 -11.23
N PHE A 193 -6.38 11.16 -11.14
CA PHE A 193 -5.46 10.84 -10.04
C PHE A 193 -5.68 11.79 -8.85
N VAL A 194 -6.81 11.62 -8.16
CA VAL A 194 -7.19 12.46 -7.02
C VAL A 194 -6.51 11.96 -5.73
N ASP A 195 -5.77 12.83 -5.03
CA ASP A 195 -5.32 12.58 -3.65
C ASP A 195 -6.24 13.37 -2.71
N LEU A 196 -6.99 12.66 -1.86
CA LEU A 196 -7.85 13.30 -0.86
C LEU A 196 -7.03 13.77 0.34
N GLU A 197 -7.37 14.94 0.87
CA GLU A 197 -6.67 15.48 2.03
C GLU A 197 -6.95 14.64 3.28
N LYS A 198 -5.94 13.85 3.66
CA LYS A 198 -5.97 13.06 4.90
C LYS A 198 -7.20 12.13 4.94
N ALA A 199 -7.43 11.36 3.86
CA ALA A 199 -8.65 10.60 3.62
C ALA A 199 -9.22 9.85 4.85
N PHE A 200 -8.39 9.08 5.55
CA PHE A 200 -8.76 8.33 6.77
C PHE A 200 -9.28 9.20 7.92
N ASP A 201 -8.82 10.44 7.99
CA ASP A 201 -9.14 11.39 9.04
C ASP A 201 -10.39 12.25 8.67
N ARG A 202 -10.63 12.51 7.37
CA ARG A 202 -11.59 13.53 6.91
C ARG A 202 -13.00 13.06 6.51
N VAL A 203 -13.24 11.93 5.84
CA VAL A 203 -14.60 11.61 5.33
C VAL A 203 -15.62 11.50 6.48
N PRO A 204 -16.81 12.13 6.40
CA PRO A 204 -17.84 12.10 7.46
C PRO A 204 -18.52 10.78 7.81
N ARG A 205 -19.34 10.90 8.86
CA ARG A 205 -19.90 9.81 9.68
C ARG A 205 -21.31 9.42 9.24
N GLY A 206 -22.22 10.39 9.03
CA GLY A 206 -23.62 10.12 8.61
C GLY A 206 -23.71 9.24 7.35
N ILE A 207 -23.06 9.68 6.27
CA ILE A 207 -23.01 8.94 4.99
C ILE A 207 -22.33 7.57 5.11
N LEU A 208 -21.35 7.40 6.02
CA LEU A 208 -20.78 6.07 6.30
C LEU A 208 -21.84 5.13 6.94
N TRP A 209 -22.78 5.67 7.72
CA TRP A 209 -23.89 4.88 8.29
C TRP A 209 -24.95 4.56 7.23
N GLU A 210 -25.32 5.52 6.39
CA GLU A 210 -26.26 5.34 5.28
C GLU A 210 -25.75 4.28 4.29
N VAL A 211 -24.47 4.37 3.89
CA VAL A 211 -23.83 3.39 2.99
C VAL A 211 -23.74 2.00 3.64
N LEU A 212 -23.39 1.91 4.93
CA LEU A 212 -23.39 0.62 5.64
C LEU A 212 -24.80 0.01 5.72
N TRP A 213 -25.82 0.83 5.99
CA TRP A 213 -27.23 0.40 6.00
C TRP A 213 -27.70 -0.07 4.63
N GLN A 214 -27.35 0.64 3.54
CA GLN A 214 -27.64 0.23 2.16
C GLN A 214 -27.00 -1.11 1.78
N TYR A 215 -25.83 -1.44 2.35
CA TYR A 215 -25.21 -2.77 2.23
C TYR A 215 -25.74 -3.79 3.25
N GLY A 216 -26.85 -3.53 3.95
CA GLY A 216 -27.49 -4.48 4.87
C GLY A 216 -26.86 -4.57 6.26
N VAL A 217 -25.97 -3.65 6.63
CA VAL A 217 -25.39 -3.59 7.99
C VAL A 217 -26.31 -2.76 8.90
N CYS A 218 -27.24 -3.44 9.56
CA CYS A 218 -28.23 -2.86 10.49
C CYS A 218 -27.96 -3.27 11.97
N GLY A 219 -28.98 -3.15 12.83
CA GLY A 219 -29.02 -3.78 14.16
C GLY A 219 -27.94 -3.36 15.16
N HIS A 220 -27.53 -4.30 16.03
CA HIS A 220 -26.41 -4.13 16.96
C HIS A 220 -25.09 -3.97 16.21
N LEU A 221 -24.92 -4.55 15.01
CA LEU A 221 -23.70 -4.38 14.23
C LEU A 221 -23.49 -2.91 13.80
N LEU A 222 -24.53 -2.22 13.33
CA LEU A 222 -24.41 -0.81 12.98
C LEU A 222 -24.12 0.05 14.21
N ARG A 223 -24.78 -0.19 15.35
CA ARG A 223 -24.50 0.51 16.63
C ARG A 223 -23.05 0.27 17.10
N ALA A 224 -22.57 -0.96 17.02
CA ALA A 224 -21.22 -1.34 17.43
C ALA A 224 -20.11 -0.86 16.46
N VAL A 225 -20.41 -0.74 15.16
CA VAL A 225 -19.51 -0.10 14.19
C VAL A 225 -19.53 1.43 14.37
N ARG A 226 -20.68 2.04 14.62
CA ARG A 226 -20.82 3.47 14.97
C ARG A 226 -19.97 3.86 16.18
N SER A 227 -19.96 3.02 17.24
CA SER A 227 -19.17 3.26 18.46
C SER A 227 -17.65 3.15 18.28
N LEU A 228 -17.15 2.67 17.12
CA LEU A 228 -15.73 2.49 16.83
C LEU A 228 -15.24 3.37 15.67
N TYR A 229 -15.93 3.30 14.54
CA TYR A 229 -15.48 3.75 13.22
C TYR A 229 -16.00 5.11 12.83
N ASN A 230 -15.65 6.10 13.66
CA ASN A 230 -15.65 7.49 13.22
C ASN A 230 -14.61 7.68 12.08
N ARG A 231 -15.03 7.50 10.80
CA ARG A 231 -14.30 7.76 9.51
C ARG A 231 -13.34 6.59 9.10
N SER A 232 -13.09 6.14 7.84
CA SER A 232 -13.60 6.43 6.46
C SER A 232 -12.98 5.59 5.26
N ARG A 233 -13.48 5.72 3.98
CA ARG A 233 -12.86 5.33 2.65
C ARG A 233 -13.38 6.11 1.39
N SER A 234 -12.80 5.90 0.17
CA SER A 234 -13.08 6.58 -1.14
C SER A 234 -12.58 5.80 -2.42
N LEU A 235 -12.86 6.24 -3.68
CA LEU A 235 -12.65 5.50 -4.97
C LEU A 235 -12.03 6.30 -6.19
N VAL A 236 -11.67 5.64 -7.34
CA VAL A 236 -10.93 6.19 -8.54
C VAL A 236 -11.20 5.39 -9.86
N CYS A 237 -11.14 6.00 -11.09
CA CYS A 237 -11.53 5.37 -12.39
C CYS A 237 -10.66 5.73 -13.71
N ILE A 238 -11.11 5.70 -15.03
CA ILE A 238 -10.30 5.82 -16.35
C ILE A 238 -10.92 6.64 -17.63
N ALA A 239 -10.52 7.87 -18.12
CA ALA A 239 -11.29 8.72 -19.12
C ALA A 239 -10.54 9.71 -20.10
N SER A 240 -11.32 10.49 -20.91
CA SER A 240 -10.96 11.64 -21.80
C SER A 240 -11.03 13.01 -21.09
N CYS A 241 -10.33 14.08 -21.57
CA CYS A 241 -10.15 15.36 -20.83
C CYS A 241 -11.45 16.12 -20.48
N LEU A 242 -12.49 16.14 -21.34
CA LEU A 242 -13.77 16.81 -21.02
C LEU A 242 -14.63 15.97 -20.08
N ASP A 243 -14.80 14.68 -20.39
CA ASP A 243 -15.55 13.73 -19.55
C ASP A 243 -14.89 13.58 -18.17
N LEU A 244 -13.56 13.69 -18.12
CA LEU A 244 -12.76 13.81 -16.90
C LEU A 244 -13.07 15.10 -16.15
N GLN A 245 -13.15 16.26 -16.79
CA GLN A 245 -13.53 17.48 -16.08
C GLN A 245 -14.94 17.38 -15.48
N HIS A 246 -15.89 16.75 -16.16
CA HIS A 246 -17.21 16.46 -15.60
C HIS A 246 -17.15 15.43 -14.47
N ALA A 247 -16.49 14.29 -14.66
CA ALA A 247 -16.35 13.26 -13.63
C ALA A 247 -15.59 13.74 -12.39
N LEU A 248 -14.59 14.60 -12.56
CA LEU A 248 -13.83 15.26 -11.48
C LEU A 248 -14.65 16.34 -10.79
N GLY A 249 -15.45 17.11 -11.53
CA GLY A 249 -16.40 18.08 -10.98
C GLY A 249 -17.45 17.38 -10.11
N ASN A 250 -18.07 16.31 -10.64
CA ASN A 250 -19.02 15.48 -9.91
C ASN A 250 -18.34 14.83 -8.70
N PHE A 251 -17.16 14.21 -8.85
CA PHE A 251 -16.43 13.61 -7.72
C PHE A 251 -16.05 14.64 -6.64
N ALA A 252 -15.72 15.88 -7.03
CA ALA A 252 -15.44 16.96 -6.09
C ALA A 252 -16.71 17.42 -5.38
N ALA A 253 -17.83 17.59 -6.08
CA ALA A 253 -19.12 17.95 -5.50
C ALA A 253 -19.65 16.85 -4.56
N GLU A 254 -19.59 15.58 -4.96
CA GLU A 254 -19.88 14.42 -4.11
C GLU A 254 -18.93 14.36 -2.90
N CYS A 255 -17.65 14.71 -3.08
CA CYS A 255 -16.73 14.84 -1.94
C CYS A 255 -17.14 15.97 -1.00
N GLU A 256 -17.48 17.15 -1.49
CA GLU A 256 -17.80 18.33 -0.67
C GLU A 256 -19.17 18.20 0.00
N ALA A 257 -20.19 17.70 -0.70
CA ALA A 257 -21.48 17.30 -0.14
C ALA A 257 -21.32 16.18 0.90
N ALA A 258 -20.41 15.24 0.64
CA ALA A 258 -20.05 14.24 1.65
C ALA A 258 -19.26 14.83 2.82
N GLY A 259 -18.64 16.02 2.71
CA GLY A 259 -17.76 16.68 3.69
C GLY A 259 -16.29 16.20 3.69
N MET A 260 -15.85 15.57 2.60
CA MET A 260 -14.44 15.41 2.22
C MET A 260 -13.89 16.69 1.57
N ARG A 261 -12.57 16.74 1.34
CA ARG A 261 -11.96 17.75 0.45
C ARG A 261 -10.86 17.14 -0.41
N VAL A 262 -10.94 17.39 -1.72
CA VAL A 262 -9.91 17.07 -2.71
C VAL A 262 -8.66 17.91 -2.46
N SER A 263 -7.48 17.31 -2.59
CA SER A 263 -6.23 18.05 -2.47
C SER A 263 -5.74 18.56 -3.82
N THR A 264 -6.09 19.80 -4.16
CA THR A 264 -5.58 20.49 -5.36
C THR A 264 -4.05 20.55 -5.37
N SER A 265 -3.44 20.79 -4.21
CA SER A 265 -1.97 20.82 -4.01
C SER A 265 -1.26 19.46 -4.11
N LYS A 266 -1.98 18.33 -4.24
CA LYS A 266 -1.41 16.97 -4.33
C LYS A 266 -1.96 16.15 -5.51
N SER A 267 -3.09 16.56 -6.08
CA SER A 267 -3.69 15.97 -7.27
C SER A 267 -3.04 16.59 -8.49
N GLU A 268 -2.40 15.77 -9.32
CA GLU A 268 -1.63 16.22 -10.48
C GLU A 268 -2.23 15.62 -11.76
N ALA A 269 -2.48 16.46 -12.77
CA ALA A 269 -2.96 16.03 -14.07
C ALA A 269 -1.81 15.48 -14.92
N MET A 270 -2.00 14.37 -15.63
CA MET A 270 -0.98 13.81 -16.52
C MET A 270 -1.61 13.33 -17.83
N VAL A 271 -1.15 13.89 -18.95
CA VAL A 271 -1.57 13.49 -20.30
C VAL A 271 -0.56 12.49 -20.87
N LEU A 272 -1.06 11.35 -21.37
CA LEU A 272 -0.24 10.27 -21.94
C LEU A 272 -0.22 10.34 -23.48
N ASP A 273 0.64 11.21 -24.04
CA ASP A 273 0.84 11.37 -25.49
C ASP A 273 2.34 11.47 -25.83
N ARG A 274 2.69 11.12 -27.08
CA ARG A 274 4.00 11.35 -27.70
C ARG A 274 4.23 12.82 -28.07
N LYS A 275 3.16 13.61 -28.23
CA LYS A 275 3.20 15.07 -28.35
C LYS A 275 2.87 15.71 -27.01
N LYS A 276 3.36 16.93 -26.75
CA LYS A 276 2.90 17.71 -25.59
C LYS A 276 1.51 18.28 -25.92
N VAL A 277 0.51 17.88 -25.13
CA VAL A 277 -0.87 18.36 -25.20
C VAL A 277 -1.23 18.92 -23.82
N ALA A 278 -1.81 20.11 -23.79
CA ALA A 278 -2.33 20.71 -22.55
C ALA A 278 -3.72 20.14 -22.23
N CYS A 279 -3.98 19.80 -20.97
CA CYS A 279 -5.32 19.50 -20.46
C CYS A 279 -5.46 20.24 -19.12
N THR A 280 -6.23 21.33 -19.14
CA THR A 280 -6.47 22.19 -17.97
C THR A 280 -7.63 21.62 -17.17
N LEU A 281 -7.33 20.95 -16.07
CA LEU A 281 -8.34 20.44 -15.14
C LEU A 281 -8.49 21.38 -13.94
N GLN A 282 -9.71 21.51 -13.42
CA GLN A 282 -10.07 22.38 -12.31
C GLN A 282 -10.87 21.63 -11.24
N VAL A 283 -10.69 22.02 -9.99
CA VAL A 283 -11.44 21.57 -8.80
C VAL A 283 -11.67 22.78 -7.90
N GLY A 284 -12.93 23.08 -7.53
CA GLY A 284 -13.25 24.23 -6.68
C GLY A 284 -12.79 25.59 -7.24
N GLY A 285 -12.61 25.69 -8.57
CA GLY A 285 -12.03 26.86 -9.24
C GLY A 285 -10.50 26.88 -9.33
N GLU A 286 -9.78 26.03 -8.59
CA GLU A 286 -8.32 25.92 -8.67
C GLU A 286 -7.89 24.99 -9.82
N VAL A 287 -6.87 25.41 -10.60
CA VAL A 287 -6.30 24.61 -11.70
C VAL A 287 -5.34 23.55 -11.14
N LEU A 288 -5.58 22.28 -11.46
CA LEU A 288 -4.67 21.18 -11.13
C LEU A 288 -3.38 21.26 -11.95
N ARG A 289 -2.26 20.99 -11.28
CA ARG A 289 -0.93 21.03 -11.90
C ARG A 289 -0.77 19.90 -12.94
N GLN A 290 -0.50 20.25 -14.20
CA GLN A 290 -0.08 19.25 -15.19
C GLN A 290 1.39 18.84 -14.98
N VAL A 291 1.69 17.53 -15.03
CA VAL A 291 3.03 16.95 -14.83
C VAL A 291 3.45 15.98 -15.93
N GLU A 292 4.77 15.82 -16.10
CA GLU A 292 5.38 14.91 -17.09
C GLU A 292 5.87 13.57 -16.49
N GLU A 293 6.08 13.50 -15.17
CA GLU A 293 6.41 12.26 -14.45
C GLU A 293 5.55 12.18 -13.17
N PHE A 294 4.80 11.09 -12.98
CA PHE A 294 3.91 10.88 -11.81
C PHE A 294 4.16 9.52 -11.15
N LYS A 295 4.02 9.42 -9.83
CA LYS A 295 4.41 8.22 -9.07
C LYS A 295 3.24 7.52 -8.37
N TYR A 296 2.52 6.69 -9.11
CA TYR A 296 1.39 5.90 -8.62
C TYR A 296 1.81 4.54 -8.01
N LEU A 297 1.27 4.17 -6.84
CA LEU A 297 1.55 2.93 -6.09
C LEU A 297 3.03 2.50 -6.03
N GLY A 298 3.92 3.49 -5.98
CA GLY A 298 5.37 3.28 -5.90
C GLY A 298 6.10 3.20 -7.25
N VAL A 299 5.39 3.01 -8.37
CA VAL A 299 5.90 2.96 -9.76
C VAL A 299 5.89 4.37 -10.37
N LEU A 300 6.90 4.71 -11.18
CA LEU A 300 6.95 5.96 -11.94
C LEU A 300 6.33 5.78 -13.33
N PHE A 301 5.36 6.63 -13.64
CA PHE A 301 4.79 6.83 -14.96
C PHE A 301 5.35 8.11 -15.58
N THR A 302 5.36 8.19 -16.90
CA THR A 302 5.81 9.37 -17.66
C THR A 302 4.78 9.70 -18.72
N SER A 303 4.55 10.98 -19.03
CA SER A 303 3.68 11.45 -20.13
C SER A 303 3.98 10.73 -21.46
N GLU A 304 5.26 10.57 -21.77
CA GLU A 304 5.74 9.83 -22.94
C GLU A 304 5.40 8.32 -22.97
N GLY A 305 4.93 7.72 -21.87
CA GLY A 305 4.73 6.27 -21.75
C GLY A 305 6.03 5.44 -21.86
N ARG A 306 7.16 5.90 -21.29
CA ARG A 306 8.42 5.15 -21.24
C ARG A 306 8.73 4.64 -19.84
N MET A 307 9.17 3.38 -19.75
CA MET A 307 9.60 2.76 -18.48
C MET A 307 11.10 2.93 -18.18
N ASP A 308 11.91 3.50 -19.09
CA ASP A 308 13.36 3.66 -18.88
C ASP A 308 13.70 4.39 -17.58
N ARG A 309 12.95 5.46 -17.25
CA ARG A 309 13.07 6.25 -16.01
C ARG A 309 12.75 5.43 -14.76
N GLU A 310 11.69 4.63 -14.79
CA GLU A 310 11.33 3.74 -13.69
C GLU A 310 12.42 2.71 -13.43
N ILE A 311 12.97 2.12 -14.50
CA ILE A 311 14.04 1.13 -14.42
C ILE A 311 15.33 1.75 -13.87
N ASP A 312 15.71 2.96 -14.30
CA ASP A 312 16.83 3.71 -13.68
C ASP A 312 16.59 4.00 -12.20
N ARG A 313 15.35 4.35 -11.84
CA ARG A 313 14.97 4.63 -10.45
C ARG A 313 15.03 3.38 -9.56
N ARG A 314 14.68 2.19 -10.08
CA ARG A 314 14.84 0.91 -9.37
C ARG A 314 16.30 0.50 -9.23
N ILE A 315 17.10 0.63 -10.31
CA ILE A 315 18.55 0.41 -10.28
C ILE A 315 19.21 1.35 -9.27
N GLY A 316 18.82 2.63 -9.24
CA GLY A 316 19.30 3.61 -8.26
C GLY A 316 18.93 3.26 -6.82
N ALA A 317 17.70 2.79 -6.57
CA ALA A 317 17.26 2.33 -5.26
C ALA A 317 18.02 1.07 -4.79
N ALA A 318 18.21 0.09 -5.68
CA ALA A 318 18.99 -1.11 -5.41
C ALA A 318 20.47 -0.77 -5.16
N ALA A 319 21.04 0.18 -5.91
CA ALA A 319 22.40 0.68 -5.69
C ALA A 319 22.54 1.42 -4.34
N ALA A 320 21.52 2.16 -3.88
CA ALA A 320 21.51 2.76 -2.54
C ALA A 320 21.44 1.71 -1.42
N VAL A 321 20.66 0.64 -1.62
CA VAL A 321 20.65 -0.56 -0.76
C VAL A 321 22.03 -1.22 -0.72
N MET A 322 22.71 -1.38 -1.86
CA MET A 322 24.08 -1.93 -1.90
C MET A 322 25.06 -1.02 -1.14
N ARG A 323 25.08 0.30 -1.42
CA ARG A 323 25.98 1.26 -0.76
C ARG A 323 25.86 1.24 0.78
N SER A 324 24.63 1.22 1.30
CA SER A 324 24.38 1.18 2.75
C SER A 324 24.77 -0.14 3.42
N MET A 325 24.81 -1.25 2.68
CA MET A 325 25.23 -2.57 3.16
C MET A 325 26.68 -2.94 2.79
N TYR A 326 27.38 -2.13 2.01
CA TYR A 326 28.66 -2.49 1.38
C TYR A 326 29.74 -2.88 2.41
N ARG A 327 30.05 -1.98 3.35
CA ARG A 327 31.07 -2.19 4.40
C ARG A 327 30.61 -3.14 5.51
N SER A 328 29.32 -3.13 5.84
CA SER A 328 28.74 -3.86 6.97
C SER A 328 28.39 -5.32 6.66
N VAL A 329 28.06 -5.61 5.39
CA VAL A 329 27.60 -6.92 4.93
C VAL A 329 28.43 -7.44 3.77
N VAL A 330 28.45 -6.72 2.64
CA VAL A 330 28.84 -7.30 1.35
C VAL A 330 30.31 -7.72 1.32
N VAL A 331 31.23 -6.84 1.73
CA VAL A 331 32.68 -7.14 1.75
C VAL A 331 33.15 -7.84 3.03
N LYS A 332 32.28 -7.95 4.04
CA LYS A 332 32.66 -8.46 5.36
C LYS A 332 33.03 -9.95 5.29
N LYS A 333 34.21 -10.35 5.78
CA LYS A 333 34.71 -11.73 5.62
C LYS A 333 34.02 -12.70 6.59
N GLU A 334 33.68 -12.19 7.77
CA GLU A 334 33.00 -12.91 8.87
C GLU A 334 31.50 -13.18 8.60
N LEU A 335 31.05 -13.04 7.35
CA LEU A 335 29.70 -13.39 6.92
C LEU A 335 29.78 -14.38 5.77
N SER A 336 29.22 -15.58 6.00
CA SER A 336 29.14 -16.63 4.97
C SER A 336 28.47 -16.14 3.68
N ARG A 337 28.89 -16.69 2.53
CA ARG A 337 28.25 -16.44 1.22
C ARG A 337 26.73 -16.67 1.29
N LYS A 338 26.28 -17.75 1.94
CA LYS A 338 24.84 -18.05 2.14
C LYS A 338 24.07 -16.92 2.85
N ALA A 339 24.65 -16.29 3.88
CA ALA A 339 24.02 -15.14 4.56
C ALA A 339 23.96 -13.90 3.65
N LYS A 340 25.01 -13.63 2.86
CA LYS A 340 25.02 -12.53 1.88
C LYS A 340 24.00 -12.73 0.76
N LEU A 341 23.82 -13.98 0.29
CA LEU A 341 22.83 -14.34 -0.72
C LEU A 341 21.39 -14.27 -0.19
N ALA A 342 21.14 -14.65 1.06
CA ALA A 342 19.85 -14.45 1.70
C ALA A 342 19.46 -12.95 1.77
N ILE A 343 20.43 -12.06 2.05
CA ILE A 343 20.23 -10.59 2.03
C ILE A 343 19.98 -10.07 0.60
N TYR A 344 20.66 -10.62 -0.40
CA TYR A 344 20.41 -10.33 -1.81
C TYR A 344 18.96 -10.69 -2.21
N GLN A 345 18.53 -11.92 -1.91
CA GLN A 345 17.19 -12.42 -2.24
C GLN A 345 16.07 -11.67 -1.49
N SER A 346 16.29 -11.29 -0.23
CA SER A 346 15.24 -10.67 0.62
C SER A 346 15.19 -9.14 0.60
N ILE A 347 16.26 -8.46 0.18
CA ILE A 347 16.31 -6.98 0.15
C ILE A 347 16.67 -6.46 -1.24
N TYR A 348 17.74 -6.95 -1.86
CA TYR A 348 18.24 -6.40 -3.12
C TYR A 348 17.31 -6.69 -4.29
N VAL A 349 16.93 -7.97 -4.47
CA VAL A 349 16.03 -8.42 -5.54
C VAL A 349 14.67 -7.69 -5.47
N PRO A 350 13.91 -7.69 -4.36
CA PRO A 350 12.62 -6.98 -4.29
C PRO A 350 12.73 -5.46 -4.45
N THR A 351 13.88 -4.86 -4.11
CA THR A 351 14.11 -3.41 -4.37
C THR A 351 14.30 -3.14 -5.86
N LEU A 352 14.98 -4.06 -6.57
CA LEU A 352 15.29 -3.94 -8.00
C LEU A 352 14.11 -4.34 -8.89
N THR A 353 13.35 -5.39 -8.55
CA THR A 353 12.32 -5.97 -9.43
C THR A 353 10.89 -5.48 -9.18
N TYR A 354 10.59 -4.69 -8.16
CA TYR A 354 9.21 -4.23 -7.93
C TYR A 354 8.59 -3.58 -9.19
N GLY A 355 7.50 -4.16 -9.70
CA GLY A 355 6.79 -3.71 -10.92
C GLY A 355 7.31 -4.31 -12.23
N HIS A 356 8.27 -5.24 -12.18
CA HIS A 356 8.84 -5.93 -13.34
C HIS A 356 7.82 -6.71 -14.17
N GLU A 357 6.71 -7.12 -13.55
CA GLU A 357 5.59 -7.83 -14.16
C GLU A 357 5.07 -7.08 -15.42
N LEU A 358 5.16 -5.74 -15.43
CA LEU A 358 4.70 -4.87 -16.52
C LEU A 358 5.83 -4.41 -17.47
N TRP A 359 7.08 -4.84 -17.28
CA TRP A 359 8.23 -4.33 -18.05
C TRP A 359 8.41 -4.99 -19.42
N VAL A 360 8.61 -4.17 -20.45
CA VAL A 360 9.09 -4.64 -21.77
C VAL A 360 10.60 -4.84 -21.70
N MET A 361 11.04 -6.10 -21.59
CA MET A 361 12.45 -6.47 -21.43
C MET A 361 13.22 -6.39 -22.77
N THR A 362 13.44 -5.17 -23.26
CA THR A 362 14.37 -4.91 -24.37
C THR A 362 15.81 -5.30 -24.00
N GLU A 363 16.68 -5.51 -24.99
CA GLU A 363 18.07 -5.93 -24.72
C GLU A 363 18.87 -4.89 -23.90
N ARG A 364 18.55 -3.59 -24.09
CA ARG A 364 19.07 -2.50 -23.25
C ARG A 364 18.64 -2.64 -21.78
N VAL A 365 17.39 -3.03 -21.54
CA VAL A 365 16.83 -3.25 -20.20
C VAL A 365 17.42 -4.50 -19.55
N ARG A 366 17.48 -5.63 -20.28
CA ARG A 366 18.15 -6.87 -19.85
C ARG A 366 19.60 -6.59 -19.42
N SER A 367 20.36 -5.90 -20.26
CA SER A 367 21.76 -5.51 -19.99
C SER A 367 21.90 -4.64 -18.72
N ARG A 368 21.00 -3.67 -18.52
CA ARG A 368 21.01 -2.79 -17.33
C ARG A 368 20.66 -3.55 -16.04
N ILE A 369 19.68 -4.46 -16.09
CA ILE A 369 19.28 -5.29 -14.95
C ILE A 369 20.41 -6.28 -14.60
N GLN A 370 20.99 -6.95 -15.59
CA GLN A 370 22.16 -7.82 -15.38
C GLN A 370 23.35 -7.05 -14.81
N ALA A 371 23.62 -5.82 -15.28
CA ALA A 371 24.69 -4.99 -14.72
C ALA A 371 24.44 -4.63 -13.24
N ALA A 372 23.19 -4.36 -12.86
CA ALA A 372 22.81 -4.12 -11.46
C ALA A 372 22.98 -5.39 -10.61
N GLU A 373 22.42 -6.53 -11.03
CA GLU A 373 22.58 -7.85 -10.43
C GLU A 373 24.06 -8.21 -10.19
N MET A 374 24.87 -8.16 -11.26
CA MET A 374 26.29 -8.50 -11.19
C MET A 374 27.09 -7.51 -10.33
N SER A 375 26.60 -6.28 -10.13
CA SER A 375 27.20 -5.34 -9.18
C SER A 375 27.13 -5.84 -7.73
N PHE A 376 26.12 -6.65 -7.38
CA PHE A 376 26.05 -7.30 -6.07
C PHE A 376 26.81 -8.64 -6.10
N LEU A 377 26.47 -9.53 -7.04
CA LEU A 377 26.98 -10.92 -7.02
C LEU A 377 28.50 -11.02 -7.12
N ARG A 378 29.16 -10.23 -7.99
CA ARG A 378 30.64 -10.21 -8.08
C ARG A 378 31.30 -9.88 -6.75
N ARG A 379 30.72 -8.98 -5.96
CA ARG A 379 31.23 -8.56 -4.64
C ARG A 379 30.99 -9.62 -3.54
N VAL A 380 30.09 -10.58 -3.76
CA VAL A 380 29.86 -11.73 -2.85
C VAL A 380 30.80 -12.89 -3.19
N ALA A 381 31.06 -13.14 -4.47
CA ALA A 381 32.08 -14.07 -4.94
C ALA A 381 33.49 -13.61 -4.52
N GLY A 382 33.82 -12.35 -4.79
CA GLY A 382 35.16 -11.77 -4.65
C GLY A 382 35.72 -11.19 -5.96
N HIS A 383 35.05 -11.44 -7.09
CA HIS A 383 35.47 -11.04 -8.43
C HIS A 383 35.56 -9.51 -8.61
N SER A 384 36.71 -9.04 -9.06
CA SER A 384 36.92 -7.68 -9.54
C SER A 384 36.47 -7.52 -11.00
N LEU A 385 36.63 -6.30 -11.54
CA LEU A 385 36.43 -6.04 -12.98
C LEU A 385 37.65 -6.42 -13.83
N ARG A 386 38.85 -6.50 -13.23
CA ARG A 386 40.11 -6.89 -13.93
C ARG A 386 40.13 -8.37 -14.29
N ASP A 387 39.46 -9.19 -13.48
CA ASP A 387 39.43 -10.66 -13.58
C ASP A 387 38.66 -11.16 -14.81
N ARG A 388 37.88 -10.27 -15.48
CA ARG A 388 37.08 -10.54 -16.70
C ARG A 388 36.11 -11.73 -16.65
N VAL A 389 35.90 -12.35 -15.48
CA VAL A 389 34.99 -13.49 -15.24
C VAL A 389 33.61 -13.26 -15.87
N ARG A 390 33.09 -14.25 -16.61
CA ARG A 390 31.75 -14.23 -17.24
C ARG A 390 30.64 -14.29 -16.18
N SER A 391 29.49 -13.68 -16.45
CA SER A 391 28.34 -13.70 -15.52
C SER A 391 27.90 -15.13 -15.16
N SER A 392 27.90 -16.04 -16.14
CA SER A 392 27.59 -17.47 -15.97
C SER A 392 28.39 -18.13 -14.85
N VAL A 393 29.71 -17.95 -14.84
CA VAL A 393 30.61 -18.55 -13.84
C VAL A 393 30.28 -18.03 -12.43
N THR A 394 29.90 -16.76 -12.28
CA THR A 394 29.52 -16.20 -10.96
C THR A 394 28.11 -16.62 -10.53
N TRP A 395 27.18 -16.87 -11.45
CA TRP A 395 25.87 -17.46 -11.13
C TRP A 395 26.03 -18.91 -10.65
N GLU A 396 26.85 -19.69 -11.34
CA GLU A 396 27.17 -21.08 -11.05
C GLU A 396 27.91 -21.23 -9.70
N GLU A 397 29.01 -20.50 -9.50
CA GLU A 397 29.81 -20.51 -8.25
C GLU A 397 29.01 -20.11 -6.99
N LEU A 398 27.98 -19.28 -7.16
CA LEU A 398 27.12 -18.83 -6.06
C LEU A 398 25.81 -19.64 -5.92
N GLY A 399 25.49 -20.53 -6.86
CA GLY A 399 24.23 -21.25 -6.89
C GLY A 399 23.00 -20.33 -7.04
N VAL A 400 23.10 -19.30 -7.89
CA VAL A 400 22.08 -18.26 -8.06
C VAL A 400 21.47 -18.30 -9.47
N GLU A 401 20.15 -18.46 -9.57
CA GLU A 401 19.42 -18.30 -10.83
C GLU A 401 19.57 -16.86 -11.36
N PRO A 402 19.91 -16.66 -12.66
CA PRO A 402 19.98 -15.32 -13.25
C PRO A 402 18.66 -14.56 -13.09
N LEU A 403 18.72 -13.31 -12.60
CA LEU A 403 17.54 -12.51 -12.25
C LEU A 403 16.56 -12.31 -13.44
N ARG A 404 17.07 -12.38 -14.68
CA ARG A 404 16.25 -12.41 -15.90
C ARG A 404 15.21 -13.54 -15.88
N LEU A 405 15.56 -14.74 -15.42
CA LEU A 405 14.66 -15.90 -15.43
C LEU A 405 13.55 -15.76 -14.39
N HIS A 406 13.88 -15.24 -13.21
CA HIS A 406 12.89 -14.87 -12.19
C HIS A 406 11.89 -13.84 -12.75
N ILE A 407 12.38 -12.79 -13.42
CA ILE A 407 11.55 -11.75 -14.03
C ILE A 407 10.60 -12.32 -15.08
N GLU A 408 11.13 -13.08 -16.04
CA GLU A 408 10.34 -13.69 -17.11
C GLU A 408 9.29 -14.68 -16.57
N ARG A 409 9.60 -15.39 -15.47
CA ARG A 409 8.66 -16.32 -14.80
C ARG A 409 7.45 -15.61 -14.18
N GLN A 410 7.64 -14.48 -13.50
CA GLN A 410 6.51 -13.72 -12.94
C GLN A 410 5.70 -12.99 -14.01
N GLN A 411 6.33 -12.56 -15.10
CA GLN A 411 5.62 -11.97 -16.25
C GLN A 411 4.67 -12.98 -16.91
N LEU A 412 5.10 -14.23 -17.07
CA LEU A 412 4.23 -15.31 -17.58
C LEU A 412 3.13 -15.68 -16.57
N ARG A 413 3.44 -15.70 -15.26
CA ARG A 413 2.42 -15.88 -14.21
C ARG A 413 1.36 -14.77 -14.22
N TRP A 414 1.78 -13.52 -14.38
CA TRP A 414 0.87 -12.38 -14.47
C TRP A 414 0.01 -12.43 -15.73
N LEU A 415 0.55 -12.87 -16.87
CA LEU A 415 -0.24 -13.12 -18.08
C LEU A 415 -1.32 -14.19 -17.84
N GLY A 416 -0.99 -15.30 -17.16
CA GLY A 416 -1.99 -16.31 -16.77
C GLY A 416 -3.13 -15.72 -15.93
N HIS A 417 -2.80 -14.92 -14.91
CA HIS A 417 -3.80 -14.21 -14.11
C HIS A 417 -4.68 -13.27 -14.96
N LEU A 418 -4.13 -12.54 -15.93
CA LEU A 418 -4.92 -11.66 -16.82
C LEU A 418 -5.91 -12.42 -17.72
N PHE A 419 -5.58 -13.63 -18.17
CA PHE A 419 -6.50 -14.47 -18.96
C PHE A 419 -7.63 -15.06 -18.11
N GLN A 420 -7.34 -15.37 -16.84
CA GLN A 420 -8.26 -15.92 -15.84
C GLN A 420 -9.18 -14.86 -15.19
N MET A 421 -8.83 -13.58 -15.25
CA MET A 421 -9.65 -12.50 -14.68
C MET A 421 -11.05 -12.44 -15.32
N PRO A 422 -12.13 -12.36 -14.50
CA PRO A 422 -13.50 -12.30 -15.01
C PRO A 422 -13.77 -11.00 -15.80
N PRO A 423 -14.89 -10.92 -16.54
CA PRO A 423 -15.46 -9.65 -17.01
C PRO A 423 -15.66 -8.67 -15.84
N GLY A 424 -15.65 -7.36 -16.09
CA GLY A 424 -15.67 -6.32 -15.05
C GLY A 424 -14.33 -6.10 -14.34
N SER A 425 -13.36 -7.02 -14.46
CA SER A 425 -12.05 -6.87 -13.83
C SER A 425 -11.15 -5.93 -14.63
N LEU A 426 -11.00 -4.67 -14.16
CA LEU A 426 -10.27 -3.60 -14.82
C LEU A 426 -8.90 -3.99 -15.45
N PRO A 427 -8.00 -4.75 -14.79
CA PRO A 427 -6.73 -5.12 -15.42
C PRO A 427 -6.90 -6.08 -16.61
N GLY A 428 -7.88 -6.98 -16.53
CA GLY A 428 -8.25 -7.89 -17.62
C GLY A 428 -8.92 -7.15 -18.78
N GLU A 429 -9.81 -6.20 -18.49
CA GLU A 429 -10.44 -5.35 -19.51
C GLU A 429 -9.43 -4.46 -20.23
N VAL A 430 -8.55 -3.76 -19.50
CA VAL A 430 -7.47 -2.93 -20.07
C VAL A 430 -6.47 -3.77 -20.88
N PHE A 431 -6.27 -5.05 -20.53
CA PHE A 431 -5.43 -5.98 -21.30
C PHE A 431 -6.10 -6.47 -22.61
N ARG A 432 -7.41 -6.72 -22.57
CA ARG A 432 -8.22 -7.13 -23.74
C ARG A 432 -8.50 -5.96 -24.68
N ALA A 433 -8.65 -4.75 -24.14
CA ALA A 433 -8.96 -3.53 -24.88
C ALA A 433 -8.04 -3.31 -26.10
N CYS A 434 -8.65 -2.99 -27.24
CA CYS A 434 -7.97 -2.70 -28.49
C CYS A 434 -8.24 -1.23 -28.88
N PRO A 435 -7.36 -0.27 -28.55
CA PRO A 435 -7.59 1.13 -28.85
C PRO A 435 -7.64 1.39 -30.36
N THR A 436 -8.67 2.10 -30.81
CA THR A 436 -8.94 2.40 -32.21
C THR A 436 -7.90 3.36 -32.79
N GLY A 437 -7.21 2.96 -33.87
CA GLY A 437 -6.28 3.81 -34.58
C GLY A 437 -5.31 3.04 -35.49
N LYS A 438 -4.51 3.77 -36.27
CA LYS A 438 -3.46 3.18 -37.13
C LYS A 438 -2.09 3.28 -36.45
N ARG A 439 -1.34 2.16 -36.37
CA ARG A 439 0.05 2.17 -35.87
C ARG A 439 0.91 3.11 -36.75
N PRO A 440 1.73 4.03 -36.19
CA PRO A 440 2.58 4.90 -36.98
C PRO A 440 3.59 4.14 -37.85
N ARG A 441 3.86 4.66 -39.06
CA ARG A 441 4.88 4.14 -39.98
C ARG A 441 6.29 4.19 -39.36
N GLY A 442 7.19 3.31 -39.83
CA GLY A 442 8.56 3.18 -39.33
C GLY A 442 8.67 2.08 -38.26
N ARG A 443 9.45 2.32 -37.19
CA ARG A 443 9.68 1.36 -36.10
C ARG A 443 8.83 1.71 -34.87
N PRO A 444 7.60 1.15 -34.72
CA PRO A 444 6.81 1.36 -33.51
C PRO A 444 7.49 0.76 -32.26
N ARG A 445 7.15 1.28 -31.08
CA ARG A 445 7.57 0.70 -29.80
C ARG A 445 6.93 -0.67 -29.62
N THR A 446 7.64 -1.63 -29.05
CA THR A 446 7.08 -2.93 -28.68
C THR A 446 6.14 -2.76 -27.48
N HIS A 447 4.88 -3.17 -27.64
CA HIS A 447 3.90 -3.16 -26.55
C HIS A 447 4.16 -4.35 -25.59
N TRP A 448 3.65 -4.27 -24.36
CA TRP A 448 3.81 -5.35 -23.38
C TRP A 448 3.20 -6.67 -23.86
N ARG A 449 1.99 -6.66 -24.43
CA ARG A 449 1.33 -7.82 -25.05
C ARG A 449 2.20 -8.45 -26.17
N ASP A 450 2.64 -7.64 -27.14
CA ASP A 450 3.57 -8.03 -28.22
C ASP A 450 4.93 -8.59 -27.74
N TYR A 451 5.33 -8.29 -26.49
CA TYR A 451 6.53 -8.81 -25.85
C TYR A 451 6.25 -10.12 -25.10
N VAL A 452 5.26 -10.16 -24.20
CA VAL A 452 5.03 -11.35 -23.34
C VAL A 452 4.44 -12.52 -24.13
N PHE A 453 3.67 -12.29 -25.19
CA PHE A 453 3.28 -13.36 -26.12
C PHE A 453 4.50 -14.00 -26.81
N ARG A 454 5.52 -13.20 -27.15
CA ARG A 454 6.78 -13.72 -27.69
C ARG A 454 7.60 -14.44 -26.62
N LEU A 455 7.61 -13.93 -25.39
CA LEU A 455 8.25 -14.60 -24.26
C LEU A 455 7.61 -15.98 -24.01
N ALA A 456 6.29 -16.09 -24.08
CA ALA A 456 5.58 -17.35 -23.93
C ALA A 456 5.95 -18.34 -25.05
N TRP A 457 6.02 -17.90 -26.31
CA TRP A 457 6.54 -18.72 -27.41
C TRP A 457 8.02 -19.11 -27.23
N GLU A 458 8.87 -18.19 -26.76
CA GLU A 458 10.30 -18.43 -26.49
C GLU A 458 10.53 -19.41 -25.33
N ARG A 459 9.62 -19.47 -24.34
CA ARG A 459 9.78 -20.24 -23.09
C ARG A 459 8.93 -21.50 -22.98
N LEU A 460 7.70 -21.47 -23.48
CA LEU A 460 6.68 -22.51 -23.30
C LEU A 460 6.30 -23.20 -24.61
N ARG A 461 6.72 -22.67 -25.78
CA ARG A 461 6.34 -23.13 -27.12
C ARG A 461 4.84 -23.08 -27.47
N VAL A 462 4.00 -22.53 -26.58
CA VAL A 462 2.58 -22.27 -26.88
C VAL A 462 2.47 -21.05 -27.80
N PRO A 463 1.79 -21.15 -28.96
CA PRO A 463 1.64 -20.04 -29.90
C PRO A 463 0.57 -19.04 -29.41
N PRO A 464 0.62 -17.75 -29.83
CA PRO A 464 -0.21 -16.69 -29.24
C PRO A 464 -1.74 -16.82 -29.38
N LYS A 465 -2.26 -17.81 -30.11
CA LYS A 465 -3.70 -18.10 -30.22
C LYS A 465 -4.16 -19.01 -29.08
N GLU A 466 -3.42 -20.09 -28.84
CA GLU A 466 -3.70 -21.10 -27.80
C GLU A 466 -3.34 -20.63 -26.38
N LEU A 467 -2.59 -19.53 -26.24
CA LEU A 467 -2.18 -19.00 -24.92
C LEU A 467 -3.34 -18.69 -23.97
N GLU A 468 -4.52 -18.31 -24.47
CA GLU A 468 -5.68 -17.99 -23.63
C GLU A 468 -6.43 -19.26 -23.16
N GLU A 469 -6.38 -20.32 -23.96
CA GLU A 469 -6.97 -21.63 -23.66
C GLU A 469 -6.08 -22.37 -22.64
N VAL A 470 -4.79 -22.54 -22.97
CA VAL A 470 -3.78 -23.19 -22.10
C VAL A 470 -3.58 -22.45 -20.77
N ALA A 471 -3.91 -21.15 -20.69
CA ALA A 471 -3.89 -20.41 -19.42
C ALA A 471 -5.12 -20.64 -18.52
N ARG A 472 -6.21 -21.23 -19.06
CA ARG A 472 -7.44 -21.57 -18.32
C ARG A 472 -7.45 -23.03 -17.85
N GLU A 473 -6.78 -23.94 -18.55
CA GLU A 473 -6.72 -25.39 -18.28
C GLU A 473 -5.86 -25.76 -17.06
N ARG A 474 -6.12 -25.19 -15.87
CA ARG A 474 -5.31 -25.45 -14.68
C ARG A 474 -6.07 -26.02 -13.49
N GLU A 475 -5.64 -27.22 -13.09
CA GLU A 475 -5.64 -27.72 -11.72
C GLU A 475 -4.80 -26.83 -10.77
#